data_AF-A0A087DT13-F1
#
_entry.id   AF-A0A087DT13-F1
#
_cell.length_a   1.000
_cell.length_b   1.000
_cell.length_c   1.000
_cell.angle_alpha   90.00
_cell.angle_beta   90.00
_cell.angle_gamma   90.00
#
_symmetry.space_group_name_H-M   'P 1'
#
loop_
_entity.id
_entity.type
_entity.pdbx_description
1 polymer ?
#
loop_
_entity_poly.entity_id
_entity_poly.type
_entity_poly.pdbx_seq_one_letter_code
_entity_poly.pdbx_strand_id
1 'polypeptide(L)'
;MKRLRKQGADYVSPSPYTVRAAFRRGDLFTKLSAVVFGLGDIVRKQYVKGIAMLALEIAYFVFMAINGVDYLSKLPTLGTNAGGKKLVDGFWVYTEPDRSVVILLYGVATLVITAAFIGLWAMSVRSAYKSQVLLEENGKAPSFMDDVRELLDAKAHVLLMFLPTLGIVVFTVLPLIFMISMAFTSYDHKHLVLFHWVGFENFAKVFSNSGGTVNAVLFGRVLVWTLVWAFFATFLNFFLGMFVAMIINRKTTHFKGFWRACFSMSIAVPQFVSLLVMHTMLQPQGAVNRMLQTWGWIDGPLPFFTNATWARVTVIIINLWVGIPYTIMQITGILQNIPADQYEAAKIDGANWWQIFTKITMPYIIFVLTPYLITTFTGNVNNFNVIYLLSGGDPTPLGDSAGSTDLLITWLYKLTVDKQDYNLGAVIGIMTFVVLAIVSLITYRNSGSYKNEEAFR
;
A
#
# COMPACT_ATOMS: atom_id res chain seq x y z
N MET A 1 -14.27 41.17 24.31
CA MET A 1 -14.98 40.49 23.19
C MET A 1 -13.96 39.82 22.28
N LYS A 2 -13.84 38.48 22.32
CA LYS A 2 -12.98 37.73 21.38
C LYS A 2 -13.71 37.66 20.03
N ARG A 3 -13.08 38.18 18.96
CA ARG A 3 -13.58 38.09 17.58
C ARG A 3 -13.81 36.63 17.21
N LEU A 4 -15.07 36.23 17.08
CA LEU A 4 -15.45 34.95 16.46
C LEU A 4 -15.05 35.02 14.98
N ARG A 5 -14.12 34.15 14.58
CA ARG A 5 -13.79 33.91 13.16
C ARG A 5 -15.10 33.55 12.44
N LYS A 6 -15.47 34.30 11.39
CA LYS A 6 -16.56 33.92 10.49
C LYS A 6 -16.29 32.50 9.98
N GLN A 7 -17.12 31.56 10.40
CA GLN A 7 -17.08 30.17 9.92
C GLN A 7 -17.61 30.15 8.48
N GLY A 8 -16.93 29.41 7.58
CA GLY A 8 -17.29 29.32 6.17
C GLY A 8 -18.61 28.57 5.95
N ALA A 9 -19.17 28.68 4.74
CA ALA A 9 -20.45 28.07 4.37
C ALA A 9 -20.51 26.54 4.54
N ASP A 10 -19.35 25.86 4.50
CA ASP A 10 -19.22 24.41 4.68
C ASP A 10 -18.89 23.99 6.13
N TYR A 11 -19.04 24.88 7.10
CA TYR A 11 -18.76 24.56 8.50
C TYR A 11 -19.85 23.65 9.07
N VAL A 12 -19.57 22.34 9.11
CA VAL A 12 -20.36 21.38 9.87
C VAL A 12 -20.02 21.55 11.35
N SER A 13 -20.99 21.97 12.16
CA SER A 13 -20.80 22.09 13.60
C SER A 13 -20.41 20.73 14.19
N PRO A 14 -19.39 20.66 15.07
CA PRO A 14 -19.01 19.40 15.69
C PRO A 14 -20.20 18.83 16.45
N SER A 15 -20.48 17.54 16.21
CA SER A 15 -21.60 16.83 16.83
C SER A 15 -21.65 17.11 18.35
N PRO A 16 -22.80 17.53 18.90
CA PRO A 16 -22.92 17.81 20.33
C PRO A 16 -22.71 16.54 21.19
N TYR A 17 -22.80 15.36 20.56
CA TYR A 17 -22.70 14.05 21.19
C TYR A 17 -21.24 13.60 21.36
N THR A 18 -20.53 14.21 22.31
CA THR A 18 -19.13 13.86 22.62
C THR A 18 -19.03 13.04 23.91
N VAL A 19 -17.99 12.19 24.01
CA VAL A 19 -17.70 11.41 25.24
C VAL A 19 -17.54 12.34 26.45
N ARG A 20 -16.88 13.49 26.26
CA ARG A 20 -16.69 14.49 27.33
C ARG A 20 -18.02 15.10 27.80
N ALA A 21 -18.95 15.35 26.88
CA ALA A 21 -20.29 15.84 27.22
C ALA A 21 -21.09 14.75 27.95
N ALA A 22 -20.99 13.49 27.51
CA ALA A 22 -21.64 12.35 28.17
C ALA A 22 -21.23 12.20 29.64
N PHE A 23 -19.95 12.35 29.98
CA PHE A 23 -19.52 12.28 31.38
C PHE A 23 -19.89 13.50 32.23
N ARG A 24 -19.95 14.70 31.63
CA ARG A 24 -20.28 15.94 32.35
C ARG A 24 -21.77 16.16 32.54
N ARG A 25 -22.58 15.84 31.53
CA ARG A 25 -24.01 16.18 31.44
C ARG A 25 -24.91 14.95 31.29
N GLY A 26 -24.34 13.76 31.12
CA GLY A 26 -25.12 12.53 31.03
C GLY A 26 -25.71 12.13 32.38
N ASP A 27 -26.85 11.45 32.32
CA ASP A 27 -27.48 10.83 33.49
C ASP A 27 -26.73 9.58 33.96
N LEU A 28 -27.20 8.95 35.05
CA LEU A 28 -26.56 7.77 35.63
C LEU A 28 -26.42 6.64 34.59
N PHE A 29 -27.45 6.39 33.79
CA PHE A 29 -27.44 5.32 32.79
C PHE A 29 -26.50 5.59 31.61
N THR A 30 -26.37 6.85 31.18
CA THR A 30 -25.38 7.25 30.17
C THR A 30 -23.95 7.11 30.69
N LYS A 31 -23.71 7.36 31.98
CA LYS A 31 -22.40 7.11 32.60
C LYS A 31 -22.12 5.63 32.79
N LEU A 32 -23.13 4.84 33.16
CA LEU A 32 -23.02 3.38 33.28
C LEU A 32 -22.77 2.71 31.93
N SER A 33 -23.19 3.31 30.80
CA SER A 33 -22.80 2.86 29.45
C SER A 33 -21.29 2.87 29.20
N ALA A 34 -20.50 3.53 30.03
CA ALA A 34 -19.04 3.47 29.94
C ALA A 34 -18.45 2.16 30.51
N VAL A 35 -19.22 1.42 31.31
CA VAL A 35 -18.83 0.17 31.97
C VAL A 35 -19.61 -1.02 31.42
N VAL A 36 -20.86 -0.81 31.02
CA VAL A 36 -21.72 -1.84 30.42
C VAL A 36 -22.24 -1.29 29.10
N PHE A 37 -21.68 -1.75 27.99
CA PHE A 37 -21.91 -1.14 26.70
C PHE A 37 -23.37 -1.34 26.29
N GLY A 38 -24.00 -0.27 25.81
CA GLY A 38 -25.38 -0.28 25.37
C GLY A 38 -26.43 -0.19 26.50
N LEU A 39 -26.05 -0.17 27.78
CA LEU A 39 -26.98 -0.08 28.90
C LEU A 39 -27.89 1.17 28.83
N GLY A 40 -27.31 2.33 28.52
CA GLY A 40 -28.07 3.57 28.32
C GLY A 40 -28.97 3.55 27.08
N ASP A 41 -28.66 2.75 26.07
CA ASP A 41 -29.53 2.56 24.90
C ASP A 41 -30.68 1.58 25.23
N ILE A 42 -30.41 0.52 26.00
CA ILE A 42 -31.43 -0.43 26.50
C ILE A 42 -32.48 0.29 27.36
N VAL A 43 -32.05 1.10 28.32
CA VAL A 43 -32.96 1.87 29.20
C VAL A 43 -33.85 2.82 28.40
N ARG A 44 -33.37 3.28 27.24
CA ARG A 44 -34.09 4.18 26.33
C ARG A 44 -34.84 3.44 25.22
N LYS A 45 -35.09 2.14 25.42
CA LYS A 45 -35.87 1.25 24.54
C LYS A 45 -35.22 0.94 23.18
N GLN A 46 -33.92 1.15 23.03
CA GLN A 46 -33.14 0.72 21.86
C GLN A 46 -32.52 -0.67 22.09
N TYR A 47 -33.37 -1.68 22.30
CA TYR A 47 -32.91 -3.02 22.70
C TYR A 47 -31.95 -3.66 21.71
N VAL A 48 -32.23 -3.61 20.40
CA VAL A 48 -31.40 -4.27 19.38
C VAL A 48 -29.97 -3.74 19.39
N LYS A 49 -29.82 -2.41 19.37
CA LYS A 49 -28.52 -1.72 19.39
C LYS A 49 -27.78 -1.95 20.70
N GLY A 50 -28.49 -1.81 21.82
CA GLY A 50 -27.92 -2.01 23.14
C GLY A 50 -27.44 -3.44 23.39
N ILE A 51 -28.22 -4.45 22.99
CA ILE A 51 -27.85 -5.86 23.06
C ILE A 51 -26.65 -6.15 22.15
N ALA A 52 -26.62 -5.60 20.93
CA ALA A 52 -25.48 -5.79 20.03
C ALA A 52 -24.17 -5.23 20.62
N MET A 53 -24.22 -4.05 21.23
CA MET A 53 -23.05 -3.45 21.91
C MET A 53 -22.60 -4.27 23.11
N LEU A 54 -23.55 -4.75 23.93
CA LEU A 54 -23.26 -5.63 25.07
C LEU A 54 -22.66 -6.97 24.62
N ALA A 55 -23.17 -7.56 23.54
CA ALA A 55 -22.64 -8.81 22.98
C ALA A 55 -21.19 -8.65 22.51
N LEU A 56 -20.86 -7.51 21.87
CA LEU A 56 -19.48 -7.19 21.46
C LEU A 56 -18.56 -6.99 22.66
N GLU A 57 -19.06 -6.39 23.74
CA GLU A 57 -18.31 -6.25 25.00
C GLU A 57 -18.02 -7.61 25.64
N ILE A 58 -19.03 -8.47 25.78
CA ILE A 58 -18.86 -9.83 26.30
C ILE A 58 -17.87 -10.62 25.44
N ALA A 59 -18.02 -10.56 24.11
CA ALA A 59 -17.11 -11.24 23.19
C ALA A 59 -15.65 -10.79 23.37
N TYR A 60 -15.42 -9.49 23.57
CA TYR A 60 -14.07 -8.96 23.84
C TYR A 60 -13.51 -9.49 25.17
N PHE A 61 -14.28 -9.46 26.25
CA PHE A 61 -13.80 -9.97 27.55
C PHE A 61 -13.55 -11.48 27.53
N VAL A 62 -14.41 -12.26 26.86
CA VAL A 62 -14.20 -13.69 26.64
C VAL A 62 -12.92 -13.93 25.83
N PHE A 63 -12.71 -13.18 24.74
CA PHE A 63 -11.47 -13.24 23.97
C PHE A 63 -10.23 -12.91 24.82
N MET A 64 -10.29 -11.86 25.64
CA MET A 64 -9.20 -11.47 26.53
C MET A 64 -8.90 -12.56 27.58
N ALA A 65 -9.94 -13.17 28.16
CA ALA A 65 -9.78 -14.21 29.17
C ALA A 65 -9.20 -15.52 28.60
N ILE A 66 -9.58 -15.91 27.38
CA ILE A 66 -9.13 -17.17 26.76
C ILE A 66 -7.77 -17.01 26.09
N ASN A 67 -7.54 -15.91 25.35
CA ASN A 67 -6.36 -15.74 24.50
C ASN A 67 -5.61 -14.43 24.77
N GLY A 68 -6.33 -13.31 24.85
CA GLY A 68 -5.73 -11.98 24.77
C GLY A 68 -4.73 -11.69 25.89
N VAL A 69 -5.08 -11.99 27.16
CA VAL A 69 -4.17 -11.74 28.30
C VAL A 69 -2.91 -12.59 28.21
N ASP A 70 -3.03 -13.87 27.83
CA ASP A 70 -1.88 -14.78 27.70
C ASP A 70 -0.90 -14.27 26.64
N TYR A 71 -1.37 -14.01 25.41
CA TYR A 71 -0.51 -13.51 24.34
C TYR A 71 0.06 -12.11 24.62
N LEU A 72 -0.71 -11.23 25.25
CA LEU A 72 -0.23 -9.90 25.63
C LEU A 72 0.86 -9.98 26.70
N SER A 73 0.74 -10.92 27.65
CA SER A 73 1.74 -11.13 28.70
C SER A 73 3.05 -11.71 28.16
N LYS A 74 2.99 -12.51 27.08
CA LYS A 74 4.16 -13.12 26.42
C LYS A 74 4.81 -12.22 25.38
N LEU A 75 4.15 -11.13 24.95
CA LEU A 75 4.67 -10.22 23.93
C LEU A 75 6.05 -9.59 24.28
N PRO A 76 6.35 -9.22 25.55
CA PRO A 76 7.67 -8.70 25.91
C PRO A 76 8.81 -9.71 25.84
N THR A 77 8.54 -11.00 26.04
CA THR A 77 9.58 -12.06 26.02
C THR A 77 9.61 -12.83 24.71
N LEU A 78 8.49 -12.82 23.95
CA LEU A 78 8.27 -13.61 22.74
C LEU A 78 8.38 -15.12 22.96
N GLY A 79 8.14 -15.57 24.19
CA GLY A 79 8.33 -16.95 24.61
C GLY A 79 9.66 -17.18 25.29
N THR A 80 9.71 -18.20 26.15
CA THR A 80 10.91 -18.54 26.93
C THR A 80 11.26 -20.02 26.86
N ASN A 81 10.32 -20.86 26.43
CA ASN A 81 10.54 -22.29 26.33
C ASN A 81 11.16 -22.63 24.96
N ALA A 82 12.45 -22.98 24.95
CA ALA A 82 13.13 -23.49 23.77
C ALA A 82 12.69 -24.91 23.37
N GLY A 83 11.77 -25.53 24.12
CA GLY A 83 11.33 -26.89 23.91
C GLY A 83 12.39 -27.91 24.32
N GLY A 84 12.03 -29.19 24.23
CA GLY A 84 12.95 -30.29 24.49
C GLY A 84 12.47 -31.28 25.54
N LYS A 85 13.36 -32.22 25.87
CA LYS A 85 13.11 -33.32 26.79
C LYS A 85 13.37 -32.84 28.22
N LYS A 86 12.32 -32.60 29.00
CA LYS A 86 12.47 -32.29 30.44
C LYS A 86 12.14 -33.54 31.25
N LEU A 87 13.01 -33.87 32.19
CA LEU A 87 12.77 -34.96 33.13
C LEU A 87 11.87 -34.41 34.23
N VAL A 88 10.59 -34.78 34.20
CA VAL A 88 9.61 -34.41 35.23
C VAL A 88 9.16 -35.71 35.88
N ASP A 89 9.41 -35.85 37.18
CA ASP A 89 9.05 -37.02 37.99
C ASP A 89 9.55 -38.37 37.43
N GLY A 90 10.77 -38.40 36.89
CA GLY A 90 11.41 -39.62 36.38
C GLY A 90 10.96 -40.05 34.98
N PHE A 91 9.99 -39.34 34.38
CA PHE A 91 9.57 -39.55 33.00
C PHE A 91 10.06 -38.43 32.10
N TRP A 92 10.41 -38.79 30.88
CA TRP A 92 10.78 -37.83 29.87
C TRP A 92 9.54 -37.23 29.23
N VAL A 93 9.25 -35.98 29.57
CA VAL A 93 8.16 -35.21 28.97
C VAL A 93 8.73 -34.32 27.88
N TYR A 94 8.22 -34.48 26.66
CA TYR A 94 8.54 -33.61 25.54
C TYR A 94 7.62 -32.40 25.59
N THR A 95 8.20 -31.21 25.79
CA THR A 95 7.45 -29.95 25.67
C THR A 95 7.74 -29.30 24.34
N GLU A 96 6.69 -28.93 23.59
CA GLU A 96 6.86 -28.16 22.36
C GLU A 96 7.47 -26.78 22.67
N PRO A 97 8.36 -26.27 21.79
CA PRO A 97 8.91 -24.93 21.92
C PRO A 97 7.84 -23.86 21.73
N ASP A 98 7.98 -22.75 22.45
CA ASP A 98 7.15 -21.57 22.23
C ASP A 98 7.40 -21.04 20.82
N ARG A 99 6.33 -20.79 20.06
CA ARG A 99 6.42 -20.24 18.71
C ARG A 99 6.36 -18.72 18.75
N SER A 100 7.50 -18.06 18.74
CA SER A 100 7.60 -16.60 18.84
C SER A 100 6.82 -15.85 17.75
N VAL A 101 6.76 -16.40 16.52
CA VAL A 101 5.96 -15.84 15.42
C VAL A 101 4.48 -15.75 15.80
N VAL A 102 3.94 -16.82 16.39
CA VAL A 102 2.54 -16.93 16.79
C VAL A 102 2.25 -15.97 17.92
N ILE A 103 3.12 -15.92 18.92
CA ILE A 103 3.01 -14.98 20.05
C ILE A 103 3.01 -13.53 19.55
N LEU A 104 3.93 -13.19 18.64
CA LEU A 104 4.01 -11.86 18.07
C LEU A 104 2.74 -11.50 17.27
N LEU A 105 2.26 -12.41 16.40
CA LEU A 105 1.08 -12.19 15.57
C LEU A 105 -0.17 -11.98 16.42
N TYR A 106 -0.46 -12.91 17.34
CA TYR A 106 -1.66 -12.82 18.18
C TYR A 106 -1.56 -11.70 19.22
N GLY A 107 -0.37 -11.38 19.72
CA GLY A 107 -0.17 -10.25 20.60
C GLY A 107 -0.39 -8.90 19.89
N VAL A 108 0.14 -8.73 18.67
CA VAL A 108 -0.16 -7.55 17.84
C VAL A 108 -1.64 -7.48 17.47
N ALA A 109 -2.26 -8.60 17.09
CA ALA A 109 -3.69 -8.66 16.82
C ALA A 109 -4.52 -8.25 18.03
N THR A 110 -4.14 -8.72 19.23
CA THR A 110 -4.77 -8.34 20.50
C THR A 110 -4.69 -6.83 20.73
N LEU A 111 -3.53 -6.19 20.48
CA LEU A 111 -3.40 -4.73 20.58
C LEU A 111 -4.34 -3.99 19.62
N VAL A 112 -4.46 -4.44 18.37
CA VAL A 112 -5.37 -3.85 17.37
C VAL A 112 -6.83 -4.04 17.78
N ILE A 113 -7.20 -5.24 18.27
CA ILE A 113 -8.55 -5.55 18.76
C ILE A 113 -8.88 -4.68 19.99
N THR A 114 -7.94 -4.51 20.92
CA THR A 114 -8.10 -3.63 22.08
C THR A 114 -8.28 -2.16 21.65
N ALA A 115 -7.53 -1.69 20.65
CA ALA A 115 -7.72 -0.34 20.10
C ALA A 115 -9.11 -0.18 19.45
N ALA A 116 -9.58 -1.18 18.70
CA ALA A 116 -10.93 -1.21 18.15
C ALA A 116 -12.00 -1.24 19.25
N PHE A 117 -11.74 -1.96 20.34
CA PHE A 117 -12.60 -1.99 21.53
C PHE A 117 -12.70 -0.63 22.22
N ILE A 118 -11.61 0.14 22.31
CA ILE A 118 -11.65 1.54 22.78
C ILE A 118 -12.51 2.42 21.85
N GLY A 119 -12.47 2.15 20.54
CA GLY A 119 -13.37 2.78 19.57
C GLY A 119 -14.84 2.43 19.84
N LEU A 120 -15.15 1.14 20.05
CA LEU A 120 -16.48 0.64 20.42
C LEU A 120 -16.98 1.27 21.73
N TRP A 121 -16.11 1.38 22.74
CA TRP A 121 -16.39 2.06 24.00
C TRP A 121 -16.82 3.52 23.75
N ALA A 122 -16.02 4.27 22.98
CA ALA A 122 -16.33 5.65 22.68
C ALA A 122 -17.65 5.79 21.89
N MET A 123 -17.95 4.86 20.98
CA MET A 123 -19.22 4.83 20.25
C MET A 123 -20.40 4.51 21.17
N SER A 124 -20.25 3.58 22.11
CA SER A 124 -21.31 3.22 23.06
C SER A 124 -21.70 4.39 23.97
N VAL A 125 -20.70 5.08 24.54
CA VAL A 125 -20.93 6.26 25.39
C VAL A 125 -21.58 7.41 24.58
N ARG A 126 -21.12 7.65 23.35
CA ARG A 126 -21.71 8.66 22.46
C ARG A 126 -23.14 8.31 22.06
N SER A 127 -23.42 7.03 21.80
CA SER A 127 -24.74 6.53 21.45
C SER A 127 -25.73 6.77 22.59
N ALA A 128 -25.38 6.35 23.80
CA ALA A 128 -26.22 6.56 24.98
C ALA A 128 -26.52 8.04 25.25
N TYR A 129 -25.52 8.92 25.07
CA TYR A 129 -25.72 10.36 25.22
C TYR A 129 -26.56 10.98 24.09
N LYS A 130 -26.39 10.54 22.84
CA LYS A 130 -27.28 10.93 21.71
C LYS A 130 -28.72 10.56 22.04
N SER A 131 -28.94 9.34 22.52
CA SER A 131 -30.26 8.84 22.90
C SER A 131 -30.86 9.63 24.07
N GLN A 132 -30.06 10.08 25.03
CA GLN A 132 -30.49 10.95 26.14
C GLN A 132 -30.95 12.31 25.65
N VAL A 133 -30.10 13.03 24.92
CA VAL A 133 -30.38 14.40 24.49
C VAL A 133 -31.61 14.44 23.57
N LEU A 134 -31.75 13.47 22.66
CA LEU A 134 -32.91 13.40 21.78
C LEU A 134 -34.21 13.05 22.53
N LEU A 135 -34.12 12.25 23.60
CA LEU A 135 -35.27 11.98 24.47
C LEU A 135 -35.69 13.25 25.23
N GLU A 136 -34.73 14.05 25.71
CA GLU A 136 -34.98 15.31 26.42
C GLU A 136 -35.51 16.41 25.48
N GLU A 137 -35.00 16.51 24.25
CA GLU A 137 -35.40 17.54 23.27
C GLU A 137 -36.71 17.21 22.55
N ASN A 138 -36.90 15.96 22.12
CA ASN A 138 -38.02 15.56 21.25
C ASN A 138 -39.05 14.65 21.93
N GLY A 139 -38.86 14.31 23.21
CA GLY A 139 -39.73 13.40 23.96
C GLY A 139 -39.68 11.92 23.52
N LYS A 140 -38.85 11.58 22.52
CA LYS A 140 -38.66 10.21 22.00
C LYS A 140 -37.19 9.96 21.67
N ALA A 141 -36.64 8.87 22.20
CA ALA A 141 -35.34 8.37 21.76
C ALA A 141 -35.47 7.79 20.33
N PRO A 142 -34.43 7.88 19.49
CA PRO A 142 -34.48 7.29 18.15
C PRO A 142 -34.72 5.78 18.24
N SER A 143 -35.53 5.22 17.36
CA SER A 143 -35.69 3.77 17.29
C SER A 143 -34.52 3.15 16.51
N PHE A 144 -34.31 1.83 16.69
CA PHE A 144 -33.34 1.10 15.86
C PHE A 144 -33.66 1.24 14.36
N MET A 145 -34.95 1.26 14.00
CA MET A 145 -35.37 1.43 12.60
C MET A 145 -35.07 2.85 12.09
N ASP A 146 -35.12 3.87 12.96
CA ASP A 146 -34.72 5.23 12.60
C ASP A 146 -33.20 5.31 12.39
N ASP A 147 -32.40 4.66 13.23
CA ASP A 147 -30.94 4.56 13.03
C ASP A 147 -30.60 3.80 11.72
N VAL A 148 -31.32 2.73 11.39
CA VAL A 148 -31.14 1.99 10.12
C VAL A 148 -31.52 2.86 8.92
N ARG A 149 -32.66 3.58 8.98
CA ARG A 149 -33.05 4.53 7.93
C ARG A 149 -32.05 5.66 7.79
N GLU A 150 -31.55 6.20 8.91
CA GLU A 150 -30.51 7.23 8.93
C GLU A 150 -29.22 6.70 8.26
N LEU A 151 -28.83 5.45 8.53
CA LEU A 151 -27.68 4.80 7.92
C LEU A 151 -27.86 4.45 6.44
N LEU A 152 -29.09 4.18 5.97
CA LEU A 152 -29.38 3.87 4.57
C LEU A 152 -29.57 5.10 3.70
N ASP A 153 -29.97 6.23 4.29
CA ASP A 153 -30.25 7.48 3.59
C ASP A 153 -29.17 8.53 3.87
N ALA A 154 -29.28 9.28 4.99
CA ALA A 154 -28.39 10.38 5.33
C ALA A 154 -26.92 9.99 5.55
N LYS A 155 -26.67 8.74 6.00
CA LYS A 155 -25.33 8.22 6.34
C LYS A 155 -24.96 6.97 5.55
N ALA A 156 -25.55 6.80 4.37
CA ALA A 156 -25.23 5.70 3.44
C ALA A 156 -23.72 5.54 3.20
N HIS A 157 -23.00 6.66 3.07
CA HIS A 157 -21.55 6.65 2.92
C HIS A 157 -20.81 5.98 4.08
N VAL A 158 -21.27 6.11 5.33
CA VAL A 158 -20.66 5.46 6.50
C VAL A 158 -20.89 3.96 6.46
N LEU A 159 -22.13 3.53 6.15
CA LEU A 159 -22.49 2.12 6.05
C LEU A 159 -21.68 1.43 4.94
N LEU A 160 -21.63 2.03 3.75
CA LEU A 160 -20.92 1.48 2.60
C LEU A 160 -19.40 1.45 2.81
N MET A 161 -18.84 2.40 3.57
CA MET A 161 -17.40 2.42 3.90
C MET A 161 -17.02 1.51 5.08
N PHE A 162 -17.96 1.03 5.88
CA PHE A 162 -17.65 0.18 7.05
C PHE A 162 -16.87 -1.08 6.67
N LEU A 163 -17.37 -1.86 5.70
CA LEU A 163 -16.73 -3.11 5.30
C LEU A 163 -15.35 -2.89 4.63
N PRO A 164 -15.19 -1.95 3.66
CA PRO A 164 -13.87 -1.61 3.13
C PRO A 164 -12.87 -1.12 4.18
N THR A 165 -13.30 -0.24 5.10
CA THR A 165 -12.40 0.30 6.14
C THR A 165 -11.97 -0.78 7.14
N LEU A 166 -12.88 -1.69 7.51
CA LEU A 166 -12.54 -2.88 8.30
C LEU A 166 -11.53 -3.77 7.58
N GLY A 167 -11.73 -3.99 6.27
CA GLY A 167 -10.79 -4.73 5.43
C GLY A 167 -9.39 -4.11 5.42
N ILE A 168 -9.29 -2.78 5.33
CA ILE A 168 -8.01 -2.06 5.42
C ILE A 168 -7.34 -2.29 6.78
N VAL A 169 -8.09 -2.20 7.88
CA VAL A 169 -7.53 -2.39 9.23
C VAL A 169 -7.00 -3.82 9.39
N VAL A 170 -7.77 -4.83 9.00
CA VAL A 170 -7.44 -6.24 9.20
C VAL A 170 -6.36 -6.73 8.22
N PHE A 171 -6.45 -6.37 6.94
CA PHE A 171 -5.56 -6.91 5.91
C PHE A 171 -4.39 -5.99 5.54
N THR A 172 -4.40 -4.73 5.96
CA THR A 172 -3.29 -3.79 5.69
C THR A 172 -2.61 -3.33 6.97
N VAL A 173 -3.35 -2.76 7.93
CA VAL A 173 -2.75 -2.16 9.13
C VAL A 173 -2.15 -3.24 10.06
N LEU A 174 -2.88 -4.32 10.31
CA LEU A 174 -2.41 -5.38 11.22
C LEU A 174 -1.14 -6.10 10.69
N PRO A 175 -1.09 -6.59 9.43
CA PRO A 175 0.14 -7.15 8.87
C PRO A 175 1.30 -6.16 8.83
N LEU A 176 1.02 -4.86 8.64
CA LEU A 176 2.03 -3.81 8.66
C LEU A 176 2.65 -3.63 10.06
N ILE A 177 1.85 -3.59 11.13
CA ILE A 177 2.38 -3.52 12.50
C ILE A 177 3.18 -4.78 12.84
N PHE A 178 2.69 -5.95 12.43
CA PHE A 178 3.40 -7.21 12.60
C PHE A 178 4.75 -7.22 11.88
N MET A 179 4.78 -6.79 10.62
CA MET A 179 6.01 -6.65 9.83
C MET A 179 6.99 -5.65 10.45
N ILE A 180 6.51 -4.48 10.90
CA ILE A 180 7.35 -3.51 11.61
C ILE A 180 7.95 -4.13 12.87
N SER A 181 7.17 -4.89 13.63
CA SER A 181 7.64 -5.53 14.86
C SER A 181 8.76 -6.53 14.61
N MET A 182 8.70 -7.30 13.51
CA MET A 182 9.76 -8.25 13.12
C MET A 182 11.11 -7.56 12.87
N ALA A 183 11.13 -6.27 12.46
CA ALA A 183 12.38 -5.54 12.27
C ALA A 183 13.19 -5.36 13.58
N PHE A 184 12.52 -5.46 14.74
CA PHE A 184 13.13 -5.30 16.06
C PHE A 184 13.40 -6.63 16.77
N THR A 185 13.28 -7.77 16.08
CA THR A 185 13.49 -9.11 16.65
C THR A 185 14.67 -9.84 15.99
N SER A 186 15.12 -10.92 16.61
CA SER A 186 16.13 -11.82 16.07
C SER A 186 15.57 -12.82 15.04
N TYR A 187 14.39 -12.56 14.43
CA TYR A 187 13.73 -13.53 13.54
C TYR A 187 14.46 -13.67 12.19
N ASP A 188 15.38 -14.61 12.13
CA ASP A 188 16.22 -14.93 10.97
C ASP A 188 16.31 -16.45 10.74
N HIS A 189 17.10 -16.87 9.76
CA HIS A 189 17.30 -18.29 9.42
C HIS A 189 17.82 -19.17 10.57
N LYS A 190 18.42 -18.58 11.62
CA LYS A 190 18.92 -19.32 12.79
C LYS A 190 17.88 -19.41 13.90
N HIS A 191 16.91 -18.50 13.92
CA HIS A 191 15.93 -18.34 14.99
C HIS A 191 14.49 -18.43 14.47
N LEU A 192 14.18 -19.48 13.71
CA LEU A 192 12.87 -19.64 13.05
C LEU A 192 11.70 -19.92 14.02
N VAL A 193 11.99 -20.57 15.15
CA VAL A 193 10.96 -21.03 16.10
C VAL A 193 10.88 -20.10 17.32
N LEU A 194 12.02 -19.87 17.96
CA LEU A 194 12.16 -19.01 19.13
C LEU A 194 13.10 -17.85 18.81
N PHE A 195 12.62 -16.61 18.97
CA PHE A 195 13.39 -15.39 18.79
C PHE A 195 13.03 -14.36 19.85
N HIS A 196 13.91 -13.38 20.06
CA HIS A 196 13.77 -12.36 21.09
C HIS A 196 13.87 -10.95 20.49
N TRP A 197 13.55 -9.93 21.28
CA TRP A 197 13.72 -8.53 20.89
C TRP A 197 15.21 -8.15 20.90
N VAL A 198 15.67 -7.57 19.80
CA VAL A 198 17.05 -7.07 19.61
C VAL A 198 17.08 -5.54 19.46
N GLY A 199 15.92 -4.88 19.55
CA GLY A 199 15.81 -3.43 19.41
C GLY A 199 16.32 -2.97 18.03
N PHE A 200 17.30 -2.06 18.01
CA PHE A 200 17.80 -1.43 16.79
C PHE A 200 18.98 -2.15 16.14
N GLU A 201 19.38 -3.33 16.61
CA GLU A 201 20.54 -4.06 16.07
C GLU A 201 20.41 -4.34 14.57
N ASN A 202 19.23 -4.72 14.09
CA ASN A 202 19.03 -5.00 12.66
C ASN A 202 19.18 -3.73 11.80
N PHE A 203 18.72 -2.58 12.29
CA PHE A 203 18.94 -1.29 11.63
C PHE A 203 20.43 -0.96 11.60
N ALA A 204 21.15 -1.16 12.72
CA ALA A 204 22.59 -0.95 12.78
C ALA A 204 23.34 -1.85 11.79
N LYS A 205 22.92 -3.10 11.59
CA LYS A 205 23.49 -4.00 10.56
C LYS A 205 23.32 -3.42 9.16
N VAL A 206 22.13 -2.92 8.82
CA VAL A 206 21.87 -2.31 7.49
C VAL A 206 22.71 -1.07 7.24
N PHE A 207 22.95 -0.24 8.26
CA PHE A 207 23.76 0.96 8.15
C PHE A 207 25.26 0.75 8.44
N SER A 208 25.67 -0.49 8.72
CA SER A 208 27.08 -0.79 8.94
C SER A 208 27.86 -0.84 7.62
N ASN A 209 29.16 -0.49 7.68
CA ASN A 209 30.10 -0.62 6.57
C ASN A 209 30.80 -1.99 6.55
N SER A 210 30.51 -2.83 7.54
CA SER A 210 31.11 -4.17 7.67
C SER A 210 30.45 -5.12 6.67
N GLY A 211 31.25 -5.94 5.98
CA GLY A 211 30.75 -6.95 5.05
C GLY A 211 29.76 -7.92 5.71
N GLY A 212 28.72 -8.31 4.99
CA GLY A 212 27.65 -9.18 5.48
C GLY A 212 26.46 -9.25 4.51
N THR A 213 25.42 -9.99 4.89
CA THR A 213 24.19 -10.13 4.07
C THR A 213 23.57 -8.78 3.74
N VAL A 214 23.67 -7.78 4.61
CA VAL A 214 23.19 -6.42 4.36
C VAL A 214 24.23 -5.42 4.87
N ASN A 215 24.44 -4.33 4.12
CA ASN A 215 25.32 -3.23 4.49
C ASN A 215 24.87 -1.92 3.83
N ALA A 216 25.44 -0.79 4.27
CA ALA A 216 25.02 0.54 3.85
C ALA A 216 25.27 0.80 2.35
N VAL A 217 26.38 0.29 1.83
CA VAL A 217 26.77 0.44 0.42
C VAL A 217 25.80 -0.32 -0.49
N LEU A 218 25.47 -1.55 -0.12
CA LEU A 218 24.52 -2.40 -0.84
C LEU A 218 23.12 -1.79 -0.82
N PHE A 219 22.64 -1.35 0.35
CA PHE A 219 21.38 -0.65 0.48
C PHE A 219 21.33 0.59 -0.42
N GLY A 220 22.36 1.44 -0.36
CA GLY A 220 22.46 2.63 -1.20
C GLY A 220 22.44 2.31 -2.70
N ARG A 221 23.16 1.26 -3.13
CA ARG A 221 23.19 0.82 -4.52
C ARG A 221 21.83 0.36 -5.02
N VAL A 222 21.12 -0.46 -4.23
CA VAL A 222 19.77 -0.97 -4.56
C VAL A 222 18.75 0.19 -4.53
N LEU A 223 18.85 1.09 -3.56
CA LEU A 223 17.99 2.28 -3.46
C LEU A 223 18.14 3.18 -4.69
N VAL A 224 19.38 3.53 -5.06
CA VAL A 224 19.65 4.37 -6.23
C VAL A 224 19.12 3.70 -7.49
N TRP A 225 19.39 2.40 -7.69
CA TRP A 225 18.83 1.68 -8.82
C TRP A 225 17.30 1.66 -8.80
N THR A 226 16.66 1.45 -7.65
CA THR A 226 15.20 1.46 -7.51
C THR A 226 14.60 2.80 -7.94
N LEU A 227 15.21 3.92 -7.57
CA LEU A 227 14.77 5.26 -7.96
C LEU A 227 15.04 5.55 -9.44
N VAL A 228 16.21 5.16 -9.95
CA VAL A 228 16.57 5.28 -11.37
C VAL A 228 15.60 4.47 -12.23
N TRP A 229 15.36 3.21 -11.85
CA TRP A 229 14.37 2.33 -12.45
C TRP A 229 12.98 2.99 -12.47
N ALA A 230 12.49 3.42 -11.31
CA ALA A 230 11.15 3.99 -11.21
C ALA A 230 11.00 5.28 -12.03
N PHE A 231 12.06 6.10 -12.07
CA PHE A 231 12.11 7.29 -12.91
C PHE A 231 12.04 6.92 -14.39
N PHE A 232 12.95 6.08 -14.90
CA PHE A 232 12.98 5.72 -16.32
C PHE A 232 11.74 4.94 -16.75
N ALA A 233 11.29 3.98 -15.94
CA ALA A 233 10.06 3.23 -16.20
C ALA A 233 8.88 4.18 -16.33
N THR A 234 8.65 5.10 -15.39
CA THR A 234 7.51 6.03 -15.47
C THR A 234 7.68 7.05 -16.59
N PHE A 235 8.85 7.70 -16.66
CA PHE A 235 9.12 8.78 -17.61
C PHE A 235 9.06 8.27 -19.05
N LEU A 236 9.79 7.20 -19.39
CA LEU A 236 9.83 6.70 -20.76
C LEU A 236 8.49 6.11 -21.18
N ASN A 237 7.77 5.39 -20.31
CA ASN A 237 6.41 4.93 -20.63
C ASN A 237 5.48 6.09 -20.94
N PHE A 238 5.53 7.15 -20.12
CA PHE A 238 4.72 8.34 -20.32
C PHE A 238 5.02 9.03 -21.65
N PHE A 239 6.30 9.37 -21.92
CA PHE A 239 6.67 10.12 -23.12
C PHE A 239 6.50 9.31 -24.40
N LEU A 240 6.93 8.04 -24.41
CA LEU A 240 6.79 7.19 -25.59
C LEU A 240 5.32 6.81 -25.82
N GLY A 241 4.57 6.50 -24.76
CA GLY A 241 3.15 6.23 -24.84
C GLY A 241 2.35 7.44 -25.32
N MET A 242 2.69 8.65 -24.85
CA MET A 242 2.10 9.89 -25.35
C MET A 242 2.40 10.09 -26.83
N PHE A 243 3.66 9.93 -27.22
CA PHE A 243 4.07 10.09 -28.60
C PHE A 243 3.29 9.17 -29.53
N VAL A 244 3.20 7.88 -29.20
CA VAL A 244 2.43 6.90 -29.97
C VAL A 244 0.92 7.22 -29.93
N ALA A 245 0.37 7.62 -28.78
CA ALA A 245 -1.03 7.99 -28.66
C ALA A 245 -1.39 9.18 -29.56
N MET A 246 -0.53 10.20 -29.63
CA MET A 246 -0.74 11.36 -30.50
C MET A 246 -0.72 10.96 -31.98
N ILE A 247 0.18 10.07 -32.38
CA ILE A 247 0.23 9.53 -33.75
C ILE A 247 -1.06 8.81 -34.08
N ILE A 248 -1.52 7.90 -33.21
CA ILE A 248 -2.75 7.12 -33.44
C ILE A 248 -3.98 8.04 -33.52
N ASN A 249 -4.05 9.07 -32.68
CA ASN A 249 -5.23 9.94 -32.60
C ASN A 249 -5.27 11.03 -33.68
N ARG A 250 -4.15 11.31 -34.37
CA ARG A 250 -4.10 12.32 -35.44
C ARG A 250 -5.16 12.07 -36.51
N LYS A 251 -5.79 13.13 -37.03
CA LYS A 251 -6.86 13.03 -38.05
C LYS A 251 -6.40 12.32 -39.34
N THR A 252 -5.11 12.42 -39.69
CA THR A 252 -4.51 11.83 -40.89
C THR A 252 -4.15 10.34 -40.76
N THR A 253 -4.27 9.75 -39.57
CA THR A 253 -3.85 8.36 -39.35
C THR A 253 -4.96 7.41 -39.80
N HIS A 254 -4.66 6.59 -40.80
CA HIS A 254 -5.55 5.54 -41.29
C HIS A 254 -5.49 4.29 -40.39
N PHE A 255 -6.58 3.51 -40.38
CA PHE A 255 -6.69 2.25 -39.63
C PHE A 255 -6.40 2.37 -38.12
N LYS A 256 -6.90 3.43 -37.47
CA LYS A 256 -6.69 3.66 -36.03
C LYS A 256 -7.07 2.47 -35.15
N GLY A 257 -8.14 1.74 -35.51
CA GLY A 257 -8.57 0.54 -34.80
C GLY A 257 -7.51 -0.57 -34.82
N PHE A 258 -6.86 -0.79 -35.95
CA PHE A 258 -5.79 -1.78 -36.09
C PHE A 258 -4.59 -1.44 -35.20
N TRP A 259 -4.08 -0.20 -35.28
CA TRP A 259 -2.95 0.22 -34.44
C TRP A 259 -3.26 0.10 -32.95
N ARG A 260 -4.46 0.52 -32.52
CA ARG A 260 -4.90 0.36 -31.12
C ARG A 260 -4.95 -1.12 -30.73
N ALA A 261 -5.49 -1.99 -31.57
CA ALA A 261 -5.54 -3.43 -31.32
C ALA A 261 -4.13 -4.05 -31.18
N CYS A 262 -3.19 -3.71 -32.08
CA CYS A 262 -1.82 -4.20 -32.02
C CYS A 262 -1.11 -3.84 -30.72
N PHE A 263 -1.18 -2.57 -30.28
CA PHE A 263 -0.54 -2.17 -29.02
C PHE A 263 -1.25 -2.77 -27.80
N SER A 264 -2.59 -2.78 -27.80
CA SER A 264 -3.38 -3.35 -26.71
C SER A 264 -3.22 -4.87 -26.58
N MET A 265 -2.73 -5.57 -27.60
CA MET A 265 -2.48 -7.01 -27.53
C MET A 265 -1.49 -7.38 -26.41
N SER A 266 -0.52 -6.52 -26.11
CA SER A 266 0.40 -6.71 -24.98
C SER A 266 -0.30 -6.72 -23.62
N ILE A 267 -1.42 -5.98 -23.48
CA ILE A 267 -2.25 -5.93 -22.27
C ILE A 267 -3.20 -7.12 -22.21
N ALA A 268 -3.65 -7.60 -23.37
CA ALA A 268 -4.57 -8.73 -23.46
C ALA A 268 -3.93 -10.04 -22.97
N VAL A 269 -2.60 -10.18 -23.14
CA VAL A 269 -1.85 -11.31 -22.59
C VAL A 269 -1.49 -11.01 -21.13
N PRO A 270 -1.71 -11.96 -20.19
CA PRO A 270 -1.31 -11.78 -18.81
C PRO A 270 0.19 -11.46 -18.70
N GLN A 271 0.52 -10.37 -18.01
CA GLN A 271 1.88 -9.84 -17.92
C GLN A 271 2.92 -10.90 -17.50
N PHE A 272 2.58 -11.77 -16.54
CA PHE A 272 3.52 -12.78 -16.05
C PHE A 272 3.95 -13.77 -17.15
N VAL A 273 3.03 -14.13 -18.07
CA VAL A 273 3.32 -15.03 -19.20
C VAL A 273 4.32 -14.36 -20.12
N SER A 274 4.07 -13.10 -20.48
CA SER A 274 4.94 -12.37 -21.39
C SER A 274 6.34 -12.17 -20.82
N LEU A 275 6.45 -11.87 -19.52
CA LEU A 275 7.74 -11.71 -18.84
C LEU A 275 8.55 -13.02 -18.79
N LEU A 276 7.91 -14.14 -18.47
CA LEU A 276 8.59 -15.45 -18.41
C LEU A 276 9.02 -15.93 -19.80
N VAL A 277 8.21 -15.67 -20.83
CA VAL A 277 8.59 -15.95 -22.22
C VAL A 277 9.79 -15.10 -22.62
N MET A 278 9.78 -13.80 -22.32
CA MET A 278 10.91 -12.91 -22.59
C MET A 278 12.17 -13.34 -21.84
N HIS A 279 12.06 -13.72 -20.56
CA HIS A 279 13.16 -14.26 -19.78
C HIS A 279 13.81 -15.46 -20.49
N THR A 280 12.99 -16.41 -20.95
CA THR A 280 13.46 -17.62 -21.65
C THR A 280 14.09 -17.29 -23.01
N MET A 281 13.46 -16.39 -23.78
CA MET A 281 13.94 -15.97 -25.10
C MET A 281 15.26 -15.20 -25.06
N LEU A 282 15.53 -14.48 -23.96
CA LEU A 282 16.71 -13.65 -23.75
C LEU A 282 17.84 -14.37 -23.01
N GLN A 283 17.67 -15.66 -22.66
CA GLN A 283 18.78 -16.47 -22.15
C GLN A 283 19.93 -16.56 -23.18
N PRO A 284 21.17 -16.89 -22.76
CA PRO A 284 22.29 -17.06 -23.68
C PRO A 284 21.99 -18.05 -24.81
N GLN A 285 21.24 -19.12 -24.50
CA GLN A 285 20.77 -20.13 -25.46
C GLN A 285 19.33 -19.89 -25.93
N GLY A 286 18.76 -18.73 -25.65
CA GLY A 286 17.39 -18.36 -25.99
C GLY A 286 17.21 -18.05 -27.48
N ALA A 287 15.94 -17.97 -27.90
CA ALA A 287 15.56 -17.77 -29.29
C ALA A 287 16.16 -16.48 -29.90
N VAL A 288 16.26 -15.39 -29.12
CA VAL A 288 16.77 -14.11 -29.62
C VAL A 288 18.25 -14.24 -30.01
N ASN A 289 19.08 -14.75 -29.10
CA ASN A 289 20.50 -14.94 -29.36
C ASN A 289 20.74 -15.94 -30.51
N ARG A 290 20.02 -17.07 -30.53
CA ARG A 290 20.14 -18.06 -31.62
C ARG A 290 19.76 -17.47 -32.98
N MET A 291 18.68 -16.69 -33.05
CA MET A 291 18.24 -16.10 -34.31
C MET A 291 19.25 -15.07 -34.84
N LEU A 292 19.77 -14.21 -33.95
CA LEU A 292 20.80 -13.23 -34.30
C LEU A 292 22.11 -13.88 -34.77
N GLN A 293 22.50 -15.00 -34.15
CA GLN A 293 23.66 -15.79 -34.56
C GLN A 293 23.44 -16.45 -35.92
N THR A 294 22.29 -17.09 -36.14
CA THR A 294 21.95 -17.72 -37.43
C THR A 294 21.89 -16.70 -38.57
N TRP A 295 21.48 -15.46 -38.30
CA TRP A 295 21.51 -14.36 -39.28
C TRP A 295 22.90 -13.72 -39.46
N GLY A 296 23.90 -14.15 -38.70
CA GLY A 296 25.27 -13.61 -38.77
C GLY A 296 25.40 -12.18 -38.24
N TRP A 297 24.49 -11.71 -37.39
CA TRP A 297 24.54 -10.37 -36.81
C TRP A 297 25.43 -10.29 -35.56
N ILE A 298 25.65 -11.43 -34.89
CA ILE A 298 26.50 -11.56 -33.70
C ILE A 298 27.30 -12.86 -33.74
N ASP A 299 28.53 -12.84 -33.25
CA ASP A 299 29.43 -14.00 -33.17
C ASP A 299 29.25 -14.82 -31.88
N GLY A 300 28.62 -14.22 -30.86
CA GLY A 300 28.40 -14.82 -29.55
C GLY A 300 27.12 -14.29 -28.90
N PRO A 301 26.58 -14.96 -27.86
CA PRO A 301 25.32 -14.57 -27.26
C PRO A 301 25.43 -13.22 -26.54
N LEU A 302 24.45 -12.34 -26.75
CA LEU A 302 24.38 -11.06 -26.06
C LEU A 302 24.14 -11.26 -24.56
N PRO A 303 24.82 -10.48 -23.68
CA PRO A 303 24.83 -10.71 -22.24
C PRO A 303 23.63 -10.06 -21.53
N PHE A 304 22.41 -10.36 -21.99
CA PHE A 304 21.17 -9.70 -21.52
C PHE A 304 21.04 -9.69 -19.99
N PHE A 305 21.32 -10.81 -19.30
CA PHE A 305 21.22 -10.91 -17.84
C PHE A 305 22.56 -11.18 -17.14
N THR A 306 23.64 -11.39 -17.90
CA THR A 306 24.96 -11.69 -17.33
C THR A 306 25.81 -10.42 -17.12
N ASN A 307 25.52 -9.34 -17.84
CA ASN A 307 26.15 -8.04 -17.63
C ASN A 307 25.17 -7.07 -16.94
N ALA A 308 25.61 -6.37 -15.90
CA ALA A 308 24.75 -5.49 -15.10
C ALA A 308 24.10 -4.36 -15.90
N THR A 309 24.84 -3.71 -16.81
CA THR A 309 24.30 -2.62 -17.63
C THR A 309 23.29 -3.15 -18.63
N TRP A 310 23.61 -4.27 -19.29
CA TRP A 310 22.68 -4.95 -20.21
C TRP A 310 21.40 -5.37 -19.50
N ALA A 311 21.50 -5.95 -18.30
CA ALA A 311 20.34 -6.38 -17.52
C ALA A 311 19.43 -5.20 -17.21
N ARG A 312 20.01 -4.09 -16.72
CA ARG A 312 19.28 -2.85 -16.42
C ARG A 312 18.57 -2.27 -17.63
N VAL A 313 19.24 -2.20 -18.78
CA VAL A 313 18.64 -1.70 -20.02
C VAL A 313 17.55 -2.65 -20.52
N THR A 314 17.79 -3.96 -20.45
CA THR A 314 16.84 -5.00 -20.88
C THR A 314 15.56 -4.94 -20.07
N VAL A 315 15.64 -4.85 -18.75
CA VAL A 315 14.43 -4.75 -17.91
C VAL A 315 13.64 -3.48 -18.23
N ILE A 316 14.30 -2.36 -18.54
CA ILE A 316 13.62 -1.11 -18.91
C ILE A 316 12.89 -1.31 -20.24
N ILE A 317 13.57 -1.81 -21.28
CA ILE A 317 12.97 -2.01 -22.60
C ILE A 317 11.74 -2.92 -22.54
N ILE A 318 11.83 -4.04 -21.83
CA ILE A 318 10.69 -4.96 -21.70
C ILE A 318 9.56 -4.31 -20.87
N ASN A 319 9.88 -3.51 -19.86
CA ASN A 319 8.87 -2.73 -19.13
C ASN A 319 8.15 -1.72 -20.04
N LEU A 320 8.87 -1.07 -20.96
CA LEU A 320 8.25 -0.16 -21.95
C LEU A 320 7.28 -0.91 -22.86
N TRP A 321 7.64 -2.11 -23.31
CA TRP A 321 6.78 -2.91 -24.17
C TRP A 321 5.45 -3.27 -23.49
N VAL A 322 5.46 -3.59 -22.19
CA VAL A 322 4.23 -3.86 -21.42
C VAL A 322 3.50 -2.59 -20.99
N GLY A 323 4.23 -1.52 -20.66
CA GLY A 323 3.68 -0.31 -20.04
C GLY A 323 3.14 0.75 -21.02
N ILE A 324 3.76 0.90 -22.20
CA ILE A 324 3.39 1.90 -23.19
C ILE A 324 1.90 1.80 -23.58
N PRO A 325 1.34 0.59 -23.77
CA PRO A 325 -0.05 0.45 -24.19
C PRO A 325 -1.08 0.96 -23.18
N TYR A 326 -0.80 0.83 -21.87
CA TYR A 326 -1.63 1.44 -20.83
C TYR A 326 -1.62 2.98 -20.94
N THR A 327 -0.44 3.55 -21.17
CA THR A 327 -0.29 5.00 -21.37
C THR A 327 -1.02 5.47 -22.61
N ILE A 328 -0.97 4.71 -23.71
CA ILE A 328 -1.69 5.03 -24.95
C ILE A 328 -3.20 5.10 -24.69
N MET A 329 -3.75 4.14 -23.95
CA MET A 329 -5.18 4.10 -23.62
C MET A 329 -5.59 5.32 -22.79
N GLN A 330 -4.82 5.63 -21.74
CA GLN A 330 -5.11 6.75 -20.86
C GLN A 330 -5.04 8.10 -21.59
N ILE A 331 -3.97 8.34 -22.35
CA ILE A 331 -3.79 9.60 -23.08
C ILE A 331 -4.82 9.75 -24.19
N THR A 332 -5.23 8.66 -24.84
CA THR A 332 -6.29 8.72 -25.84
C THR A 332 -7.61 9.22 -25.24
N GLY A 333 -7.99 8.74 -24.05
CA GLY A 333 -9.19 9.23 -23.36
C GLY A 333 -9.09 10.72 -22.98
N ILE A 334 -7.91 11.17 -22.56
CA ILE A 334 -7.67 12.58 -22.21
C ILE A 334 -7.73 13.48 -23.43
N LEU A 335 -7.10 13.09 -24.55
CA LEU A 335 -7.12 13.85 -25.79
C LEU A 335 -8.54 14.06 -26.33
N GLN A 336 -9.47 13.14 -26.04
CA GLN A 336 -10.88 13.26 -26.42
C GLN A 336 -11.65 14.27 -25.55
N ASN A 337 -11.15 14.59 -24.35
CA ASN A 337 -11.80 15.54 -23.44
C ASN A 337 -11.32 16.99 -23.61
N ILE A 338 -10.29 17.24 -24.43
CA ILE A 338 -9.82 18.61 -24.68
C ILE A 338 -10.80 19.29 -25.64
N PRO A 339 -11.40 20.44 -25.28
CA PRO A 339 -12.32 21.16 -26.14
C PRO A 339 -11.71 21.50 -27.51
N ALA A 340 -12.47 21.29 -28.58
CA ALA A 340 -11.98 21.45 -29.97
C ALA A 340 -11.77 22.92 -30.35
N ASP A 341 -12.54 23.83 -29.75
CA ASP A 341 -12.45 25.28 -29.89
C ASP A 341 -11.08 25.84 -29.52
N GLN A 342 -10.42 25.29 -28.49
CA GLN A 342 -9.04 25.65 -28.12
C GLN A 342 -8.04 25.38 -29.26
N TYR A 343 -8.21 24.27 -29.97
CA TYR A 343 -7.38 23.92 -31.12
C TYR A 343 -7.71 24.74 -32.36
N GLU A 344 -8.97 25.13 -32.53
CA GLU A 344 -9.41 25.95 -33.66
C GLU A 344 -8.98 27.40 -33.51
N ALA A 345 -9.14 27.99 -32.32
CA ALA A 345 -8.67 29.33 -31.99
C ALA A 345 -7.15 29.45 -32.21
N ALA A 346 -6.36 28.49 -31.72
CA ALA A 346 -4.91 28.50 -31.91
C ALA A 346 -4.50 28.44 -33.38
N LYS A 347 -5.26 27.72 -34.24
CA LYS A 347 -4.99 27.67 -35.67
C LYS A 347 -5.36 28.98 -36.37
N ILE A 348 -6.42 29.66 -35.93
CA ILE A 348 -6.78 31.00 -36.43
C ILE A 348 -5.66 32.00 -36.11
N ASP A 349 -5.05 31.88 -34.93
CA ASP A 349 -3.89 32.67 -34.50
C ASP A 349 -2.57 32.27 -35.20
N GLY A 350 -2.60 31.31 -36.14
CA GLY A 350 -1.44 30.86 -36.90
C GLY A 350 -0.47 29.97 -36.11
N ALA A 351 -0.89 29.41 -34.98
CA ALA A 351 -0.03 28.53 -34.19
C ALA A 351 0.30 27.23 -34.94
N ASN A 352 1.59 26.90 -35.01
CA ASN A 352 2.05 25.65 -35.58
C ASN A 352 1.82 24.47 -34.61
N TRP A 353 1.99 23.24 -35.11
CA TRP A 353 1.74 22.03 -34.32
C TRP A 353 2.58 21.94 -33.04
N TRP A 354 3.83 22.41 -33.06
CA TRP A 354 4.70 22.39 -31.88
C TRP A 354 4.26 23.40 -30.82
N GLN A 355 3.78 24.57 -31.23
CA GLN A 355 3.20 25.57 -30.34
C GLN A 355 1.91 25.04 -29.71
N ILE A 356 1.02 24.45 -30.50
CA ILE A 356 -0.21 23.82 -30.01
C ILE A 356 0.14 22.71 -29.00
N PHE A 357 1.10 21.83 -29.32
CA PHE A 357 1.51 20.76 -28.43
C PHE A 357 2.08 21.29 -27.11
N THR A 358 3.04 22.22 -27.16
CA THR A 358 3.74 22.71 -25.95
C THR A 358 2.91 23.67 -25.11
N LYS A 359 1.96 24.40 -25.70
CA LYS A 359 1.15 25.43 -25.00
C LYS A 359 -0.26 24.97 -24.62
N ILE A 360 -0.83 23.99 -25.33
CA ILE A 360 -2.20 23.53 -25.10
C ILE A 360 -2.21 22.06 -24.67
N THR A 361 -1.76 21.16 -25.54
CA THR A 361 -1.92 19.71 -25.33
C THR A 361 -1.09 19.19 -24.15
N MET A 362 0.21 19.46 -24.12
CA MET A 362 1.13 18.95 -23.10
C MET A 362 0.80 19.49 -21.70
N PRO A 363 0.57 20.81 -21.50
CA PRO A 363 0.18 21.33 -20.18
C PRO A 363 -1.13 20.70 -19.67
N TYR A 364 -2.13 20.53 -20.53
CA TYR A 364 -3.38 19.88 -20.17
C TYR A 364 -3.18 18.41 -19.77
N ILE A 365 -2.43 17.65 -20.59
CA ILE A 365 -2.14 16.24 -20.29
C ILE A 365 -1.36 16.11 -18.98
N ILE A 366 -0.31 16.92 -18.76
CA ILE A 366 0.45 16.89 -17.51
C ILE A 366 -0.46 17.19 -16.32
N PHE A 367 -1.30 18.23 -16.40
CA PHE A 367 -2.21 18.59 -15.30
C PHE A 367 -3.13 17.43 -14.93
N VAL A 368 -3.78 16.81 -15.91
CA VAL A 368 -4.71 15.69 -15.70
C VAL A 368 -3.98 14.41 -15.25
N LEU A 369 -2.80 14.13 -15.80
CA LEU A 369 -2.06 12.90 -15.50
C LEU A 369 -1.12 12.98 -14.31
N THR A 370 -0.89 14.14 -13.70
CA THR A 370 0.06 14.22 -12.59
C THR A 370 -0.27 13.25 -11.44
N PRO A 371 -1.54 13.12 -10.97
CA PRO A 371 -1.89 12.12 -9.96
C PRO A 371 -1.61 10.68 -10.41
N TYR A 372 -1.88 10.38 -11.69
CA TYR A 372 -1.60 9.07 -12.29
C TYR A 372 -0.09 8.81 -12.33
N LEU A 373 0.73 9.78 -12.77
CA LEU A 373 2.19 9.66 -12.83
C LEU A 373 2.81 9.43 -11.46
N ILE A 374 2.30 10.09 -10.40
CA ILE A 374 2.72 9.85 -9.02
C ILE A 374 2.41 8.41 -8.59
N THR A 375 1.21 7.93 -8.94
CA THR A 375 0.78 6.56 -8.64
C THR A 375 1.62 5.53 -9.39
N THR A 376 1.87 5.75 -10.69
CA THR A 376 2.69 4.88 -11.53
C THR A 376 4.15 4.88 -11.07
N PHE A 377 4.70 6.02 -10.67
CA PHE A 377 6.05 6.08 -10.08
C PHE A 377 6.13 5.28 -8.78
N THR A 378 5.17 5.46 -7.88
CA THR A 378 5.07 4.70 -6.62
C THR A 378 4.92 3.20 -6.89
N GLY A 379 4.13 2.83 -7.90
CA GLY A 379 3.98 1.47 -8.37
C GLY A 379 5.28 0.90 -8.94
N ASN A 380 6.05 1.70 -9.69
CA ASN A 380 7.32 1.25 -10.29
C ASN A 380 8.43 1.01 -9.26
N VAL A 381 8.46 1.77 -8.16
CA VAL A 381 9.36 1.49 -7.02
C VAL A 381 9.07 0.11 -6.40
N ASN A 382 7.79 -0.31 -6.40
CA ASN A 382 7.35 -1.62 -5.89
C ASN A 382 7.11 -2.66 -6.99
N ASN A 383 7.71 -2.50 -8.18
CA ASN A 383 7.42 -3.36 -9.33
C ASN A 383 8.14 -4.71 -9.24
N PHE A 384 7.66 -5.53 -8.30
CA PHE A 384 8.16 -6.86 -8.03
C PHE A 384 8.08 -7.75 -9.27
N ASN A 385 6.93 -7.77 -9.94
CA ASN A 385 6.64 -8.71 -11.02
C ASN A 385 7.62 -8.60 -12.19
N VAL A 386 7.91 -7.38 -12.66
CA VAL A 386 8.81 -7.19 -13.80
C VAL A 386 10.20 -7.70 -13.49
N ILE A 387 10.76 -7.32 -12.34
CA ILE A 387 12.14 -7.67 -12.02
C ILE A 387 12.27 -9.15 -11.67
N TYR A 388 11.39 -9.67 -10.81
CA TYR A 388 11.41 -11.05 -10.36
C TYR A 388 11.22 -12.04 -11.53
N LEU A 389 10.22 -11.83 -12.38
CA LEU A 389 9.90 -12.77 -13.46
C LEU A 389 10.80 -12.64 -14.69
N LEU A 390 11.36 -11.45 -14.95
CA LEU A 390 12.18 -11.23 -16.15
C LEU A 390 13.67 -11.45 -15.91
N SER A 391 14.19 -10.95 -14.79
CA SER A 391 15.63 -10.96 -14.51
C SER A 391 16.02 -11.74 -13.27
N GLY A 392 15.06 -12.02 -12.37
CA GLY A 392 15.37 -12.57 -11.05
C GLY A 392 16.29 -11.69 -10.20
N GLY A 393 16.50 -10.43 -10.56
CA GLY A 393 17.47 -9.52 -9.94
C GLY A 393 18.89 -9.60 -10.51
N ASP A 394 19.16 -10.48 -11.49
CA ASP A 394 20.50 -10.73 -12.01
C ASP A 394 21.14 -9.54 -12.76
N PRO A 395 22.48 -9.56 -12.93
CA PRO A 395 23.43 -10.49 -12.31
C PRO A 395 23.68 -10.15 -10.84
N THR A 396 23.92 -11.17 -10.02
CA THR A 396 24.28 -11.00 -8.60
C THR A 396 25.80 -10.96 -8.42
N PRO A 397 26.39 -9.82 -8.01
CA PRO A 397 27.82 -9.74 -7.75
C PRO A 397 28.25 -10.68 -6.62
N LEU A 398 29.49 -11.19 -6.70
CA LEU A 398 30.03 -12.11 -5.70
C LEU A 398 30.02 -11.49 -4.30
N GLY A 399 29.41 -12.19 -3.34
CA GLY A 399 29.32 -11.75 -1.94
C GLY A 399 28.11 -10.88 -1.61
N ASP A 400 27.36 -10.40 -2.60
CA ASP A 400 26.17 -9.58 -2.37
C ASP A 400 24.91 -10.43 -2.17
N SER A 401 23.97 -9.92 -1.37
CA SER A 401 22.64 -10.54 -1.20
C SER A 401 21.58 -10.00 -2.16
N ALA A 402 21.90 -8.92 -2.88
CA ALA A 402 21.05 -8.30 -3.89
C ALA A 402 21.78 -8.28 -5.23
N GLY A 403 21.07 -8.61 -6.29
CA GLY A 403 21.58 -8.51 -7.64
C GLY A 403 21.50 -7.10 -8.22
N SER A 404 22.05 -6.94 -9.42
CA SER A 404 22.27 -5.63 -10.04
C SER A 404 21.00 -4.96 -10.55
N THR A 405 19.93 -5.74 -10.77
CA THR A 405 18.61 -5.26 -11.19
C THR A 405 17.57 -5.32 -10.08
N ASP A 406 17.91 -5.87 -8.91
CA ASP A 406 16.99 -5.95 -7.78
C ASP A 406 16.52 -4.56 -7.33
N LEU A 407 15.21 -4.44 -7.12
CA LEU A 407 14.61 -3.32 -6.40
C LEU A 407 14.63 -3.61 -4.91
N LEU A 408 14.40 -2.60 -4.07
CA LEU A 408 14.28 -2.82 -2.63
C LEU A 408 13.22 -3.89 -2.30
N ILE A 409 12.11 -3.94 -3.05
CA ILE A 409 11.06 -4.94 -2.85
C ILE A 409 11.47 -6.36 -3.27
N THR A 410 12.22 -6.54 -4.37
CA THR A 410 12.67 -7.88 -4.79
C THR A 410 13.81 -8.35 -3.91
N TRP A 411 14.67 -7.44 -3.45
CA TRP A 411 15.69 -7.77 -2.46
C TRP A 411 15.09 -8.15 -1.11
N LEU A 412 14.06 -7.42 -0.64
CA LEU A 412 13.28 -7.81 0.55
C LEU A 412 12.78 -9.23 0.40
N TYR A 413 12.16 -9.56 -0.73
CA TYR A 413 11.67 -10.91 -1.00
C TYR A 413 12.80 -11.96 -0.95
N LYS A 414 13.96 -11.70 -1.56
CA LYS A 414 15.12 -12.62 -1.48
C LYS A 414 15.59 -12.82 -0.05
N LEU A 415 15.62 -11.76 0.76
CA LEU A 415 15.99 -11.87 2.18
C LEU A 415 14.99 -12.74 2.94
N THR A 416 13.69 -12.57 2.72
CA THR A 416 12.67 -13.30 3.50
C THR A 416 12.37 -14.70 3.00
N VAL A 417 12.32 -14.92 1.69
CA VAL A 417 11.91 -16.20 1.09
C VAL A 417 13.12 -17.07 0.81
N ASP A 418 14.15 -16.53 0.16
CA ASP A 418 15.31 -17.34 -0.24
C ASP A 418 16.30 -17.53 0.92
N LYS A 419 16.46 -16.51 1.77
CA LYS A 419 17.39 -16.54 2.91
C LYS A 419 16.75 -16.70 4.28
N GLN A 420 15.42 -16.58 4.39
CA GLN A 420 14.68 -16.66 5.67
C GLN A 420 15.12 -15.63 6.73
N ASP A 421 15.74 -14.52 6.30
CA ASP A 421 16.13 -13.37 7.11
C ASP A 421 14.96 -12.36 7.20
N TYR A 422 13.90 -12.76 7.91
CA TYR A 422 12.67 -11.96 8.04
C TYR A 422 12.88 -10.60 8.72
N ASN A 423 13.75 -10.55 9.73
CA ASN A 423 14.10 -9.33 10.44
C ASN A 423 14.77 -8.28 9.52
N LEU A 424 15.75 -8.69 8.72
CA LEU A 424 16.43 -7.83 7.76
C LEU A 424 15.48 -7.43 6.62
N GLY A 425 14.67 -8.38 6.13
CA GLY A 425 13.61 -8.08 5.17
C GLY A 425 12.63 -7.02 5.68
N ALA A 426 12.20 -7.12 6.95
CA ALA A 426 11.35 -6.13 7.58
C ALA A 426 12.02 -4.74 7.67
N VAL A 427 13.31 -4.66 8.00
CA VAL A 427 14.05 -3.38 7.96
C VAL A 427 14.05 -2.78 6.56
N ILE A 428 14.35 -3.58 5.52
CA ILE A 428 14.29 -3.13 4.12
C ILE A 428 12.88 -2.67 3.75
N GLY A 429 11.83 -3.35 4.24
CA GLY A 429 10.43 -2.97 4.03
C GLY A 429 10.10 -1.61 4.63
N ILE A 430 10.51 -1.36 5.87
CA ILE A 430 10.34 -0.06 6.54
C ILE A 430 11.09 1.03 5.77
N MET A 431 12.34 0.78 5.37
CA MET A 431 13.13 1.76 4.62
C MET A 431 12.51 2.06 3.25
N THR A 432 11.98 1.04 2.57
CA THR A 432 11.25 1.20 1.31
C THR A 432 10.01 2.09 1.50
N PHE A 433 9.23 1.84 2.56
CA PHE A 433 8.08 2.67 2.92
C PHE A 433 8.49 4.11 3.21
N VAL A 434 9.55 4.35 3.99
CA VAL A 434 10.04 5.70 4.32
C VAL A 434 10.46 6.45 3.06
N VAL A 435 11.25 5.82 2.19
CA VAL A 435 11.68 6.41 0.92
C VAL A 435 10.47 6.75 0.04
N LEU A 436 9.53 5.83 -0.09
CA LEU A 436 8.30 6.03 -0.85
C LEU A 436 7.45 7.18 -0.30
N ALA A 437 7.25 7.22 1.01
CA ALA A 437 6.49 8.27 1.68
C ALA A 437 7.12 9.64 1.44
N ILE A 438 8.45 9.76 1.56
CA ILE A 438 9.19 11.00 1.32
C ILE A 438 9.05 11.43 -0.15
N VAL A 439 9.35 10.53 -1.10
CA VAL A 439 9.32 10.88 -2.53
C VAL A 439 7.89 11.21 -2.98
N SER A 440 6.90 10.43 -2.56
CA SER A 440 5.49 10.67 -2.87
C SER A 440 5.01 12.01 -2.31
N LEU A 441 5.30 12.31 -1.04
CA LEU A 441 4.88 13.55 -0.39
C LEU A 441 5.54 14.79 -1.01
N ILE A 442 6.84 14.72 -1.33
CA ILE A 442 7.54 15.79 -2.04
C ILE A 442 6.94 16.01 -3.42
N THR A 443 6.73 14.93 -4.19
CA THR A 443 6.20 15.02 -5.56
C THR A 443 4.77 15.55 -5.58
N TYR A 444 3.91 15.05 -4.68
CA TYR A 444 2.54 15.50 -4.54
C TYR A 444 2.45 16.98 -4.16
N ARG A 445 3.18 17.40 -3.12
CA ARG A 445 3.18 18.80 -2.65
C ARG A 445 3.72 19.77 -3.71
N ASN A 446 4.66 19.33 -4.54
CA ASN A 446 5.25 20.17 -5.58
C ASN A 446 4.47 20.17 -6.89
N SER A 447 3.50 19.27 -7.06
CA SER A 447 2.70 19.17 -8.28
C SER A 447 1.85 20.42 -8.54
N GLY A 448 1.80 20.85 -9.80
CA GLY A 448 0.94 21.94 -10.24
C GLY A 448 -0.55 21.61 -10.08
N SER A 449 -0.92 20.33 -10.16
CA SER A 449 -2.29 19.86 -9.91
C SER A 449 -2.75 20.15 -8.49
N TYR A 450 -1.88 19.97 -7.49
CA TYR A 450 -2.19 20.29 -6.09
C TYR A 450 -2.23 21.81 -5.84
N LYS A 451 -1.36 22.58 -6.50
CA LYS A 451 -1.28 24.03 -6.28
C LYS A 451 -2.36 24.83 -6.99
N ASN A 452 -2.84 24.34 -8.15
CA ASN A 452 -3.75 25.07 -9.04
C ASN A 452 -5.03 24.26 -9.32
N GLU A 453 -5.54 23.51 -8.33
CA GLU A 453 -6.76 22.71 -8.47
C GLU A 453 -7.99 23.57 -8.85
N GLU A 454 -7.95 24.86 -8.54
CA GLU A 454 -8.97 25.86 -8.91
C GLU A 454 -8.83 26.42 -10.33
N ALA A 455 -7.69 26.26 -11.00
CA ALA A 455 -7.42 26.88 -12.31
C ALA A 455 -8.08 26.16 -13.51
N PHE A 456 -8.58 24.94 -13.29
CA PHE A 456 -9.19 24.08 -14.32
C PHE A 456 -10.58 23.55 -13.89
N ARG A 457 -11.20 24.14 -12.88
CA ARG A 457 -12.58 23.88 -12.48
C ARG A 457 -13.58 24.69 -13.29
#